data_AF-A0A7V9V6W5-F1
#
_entry.id   AF-A0A7V9V6W5-F1
#
_cell.length_a   1.000
_cell.length_b   1.000
_cell.length_c   1.000
_cell.angle_alpha   90.00
_cell.angle_beta   90.00
_cell.angle_gamma   90.00
#
_symmetry.space_group_name_H-M   'P 1'
#
loop_
_entity.id
_entity.type
_entity.pdbx_description
1 polymer ?
#
loop_
_entity_poly.entity_id
_entity_poly.type
_entity_poly.pdbx_seq_one_letter_code
_entity_poly.pdbx_strand_id
1 'polypeptide(L)' 'EERSEVVAEVRTAIPLDNDLRERLGQALSTATGKQVSVKAVVDESVLGGVVAQVGDTIIDGTVRHRLNQLRAAL' A
#
# COMPACT_ATOMS: atom_id res chain seq x y z
N GLU A 1 9.22 4.99 -25.83
CA GLU A 1 8.85 5.69 -24.59
C GLU A 1 8.49 4.64 -23.56
N GLU A 2 9.48 4.22 -22.78
CA GLU A 2 9.35 3.13 -21.82
C GLU A 2 8.59 3.69 -20.62
N ARG A 3 7.29 3.38 -20.53
CA ARG A 3 6.44 3.82 -19.41
C ARG A 3 7.12 3.34 -18.13
N SER A 4 7.77 4.26 -17.44
CA SER A 4 8.39 4.04 -16.13
C SER A 4 7.27 3.93 -15.08
N GLU A 5 6.27 3.10 -15.36
CA GLU A 5 5.15 2.82 -14.48
C GLU A 5 5.60 1.77 -13.48
N VAL A 6 5.64 2.17 -12.21
CA VAL A 6 5.95 1.24 -11.12
C VAL A 6 4.63 0.68 -10.62
N VAL A 7 4.48 -0.64 -10.62
CA VAL A 7 3.26 -1.27 -10.11
C VAL A 7 3.34 -1.33 -8.58
N ALA A 8 2.32 -0.79 -7.93
CA ALA A 8 2.10 -0.89 -6.49
C ALA A 8 1.02 -1.93 -6.21
N GLU A 9 1.40 -3.10 -5.68
CA GLU A 9 0.48 -4.12 -5.23
C GLU A 9 0.02 -3.82 -3.81
N VAL A 10 -1.25 -3.46 -3.65
CA VAL A 10 -1.83 -3.06 -2.36
C VAL A 10 -2.75 -4.16 -1.87
N ARG A 11 -2.35 -4.85 -0.81
CA ARG A 11 -3.14 -5.90 -0.15
C ARG A 11 -3.91 -5.33 1.04
N THR A 12 -5.22 -5.53 1.04
CA THR A 12 -6.10 -5.00 2.08
C THR A 12 -7.11 -6.05 2.54
N ALA A 13 -7.45 -6.00 3.83
CA ALA A 13 -8.45 -6.86 4.44
C ALA A 13 -9.86 -6.65 3.87
N ILE A 14 -10.14 -5.43 3.43
CA ILE A 14 -11.41 -4.97 2.88
C ILE A 14 -11.18 -4.34 1.52
N PRO A 15 -12.14 -4.43 0.58
CA PRO A 15 -12.05 -3.71 -0.68
C PRO A 15 -11.80 -2.22 -0.42
N LEU A 16 -10.75 -1.71 -1.07
CA LEU A 16 -10.47 -0.27 -1.07
C LEU A 16 -11.55 0.44 -1.90
N ASP A 17 -12.11 1.49 -1.33
CA ASP A 17 -12.99 2.39 -2.07
C ASP A 17 -12.22 3.06 -3.22
N ASN A 18 -12.88 3.39 -4.33
CA ASN A 18 -12.20 3.96 -5.50
C ASN A 18 -11.48 5.26 -5.15
N ASP A 19 -12.10 6.08 -4.29
CA ASP A 19 -11.52 7.33 -3.78
C ASP A 19 -10.20 7.08 -3.03
N LEU A 20 -10.17 6.04 -2.19
CA LEU A 20 -8.99 5.68 -1.41
C LEU A 20 -7.87 5.13 -2.31
N ARG A 21 -8.24 4.39 -3.36
CA ARG A 21 -7.31 3.85 -4.36
C ARG A 21 -6.66 4.95 -5.20
N GLU A 22 -7.43 5.96 -5.63
CA GLU A 22 -6.90 7.12 -6.34
C GLU A 22 -5.97 7.96 -5.44
N ARG A 23 -6.37 8.21 -4.19
CA ARG A 23 -5.54 8.94 -3.22
C ARG A 23 -4.23 8.21 -2.92
N LEU A 24 -4.26 6.88 -2.82
CA LEU A 24 -3.06 6.04 -2.69
C LEU A 24 -2.17 6.15 -3.94
N GLY A 25 -2.75 6.09 -5.13
CA GLY A 25 -2.01 6.22 -6.39
C GLY A 25 -1.34 7.58 -6.54
N GLN A 26 -2.04 8.66 -6.20
CA GLN A 26 -1.48 10.01 -6.18
C GLN A 26 -0.38 10.16 -5.13
N ALA A 27 -0.59 9.67 -3.91
CA ALA A 27 0.39 9.75 -2.83
C ALA A 27 1.67 8.97 -3.18
N LEU A 28 1.53 7.75 -3.72
CA LEU A 28 2.65 6.92 -4.14
C LEU A 28 3.36 7.51 -5.35
N SER A 29 2.63 8.06 -6.32
CA SER A 29 3.23 8.74 -7.47
C SER A 29 3.99 10.00 -7.05
N THR A 30 3.46 10.76 -6.09
CA THR A 30 4.13 11.93 -5.51
C THR A 30 5.37 11.53 -4.71
N ALA A 31 5.28 10.47 -3.90
CA ALA A 31 6.38 10.00 -3.07
C ALA A 31 7.53 9.39 -3.87
N THR A 32 7.22 8.71 -4.98
CA THR A 32 8.22 8.06 -5.85
C THR A 32 8.67 8.93 -7.02
N GLY A 33 7.96 10.02 -7.33
CA GLY A 33 8.21 10.87 -8.49
C GLY A 33 7.99 10.15 -9.83
N LYS A 34 7.37 8.97 -9.82
CA LYS A 34 7.10 8.12 -10.98
C LYS A 34 5.61 7.81 -11.04
N GLN A 35 5.12 7.43 -12.22
CA GLN A 35 3.73 7.04 -12.38
C GLN A 35 3.52 5.68 -11.69
N VAL A 36 2.71 5.63 -10.64
CA VAL A 36 2.48 4.40 -9.88
C VAL A 36 1.10 3.83 -10.20
N SER A 37 1.08 2.57 -10.64
CA SER A 37 -0.16 1.85 -10.96
C SER A 37 -0.60 1.02 -9.75
N VAL A 38 -1.72 1.40 -9.11
CA VAL A 38 -2.20 0.76 -7.87
C VAL A 38 -3.07 -0.45 -8.16
N LYS A 39 -2.53 -1.64 -7.87
CA LYS A 39 -3.21 -2.92 -7.95
C LYS A 39 -3.71 -3.33 -6.57
N ALA A 40 -4.96 -2.98 -6.26
CA ALA A 40 -5.61 -3.41 -5.02
C ALA A 40 -6.01 -4.89 -5.11
N VAL A 41 -5.59 -5.68 -4.13
CA VAL A 41 -5.94 -7.10 -3.95
C VAL A 41 -6.58 -7.24 -2.58
N VAL A 42 -7.79 -7.80 -2.54
CA VAL A 42 -8.48 -8.09 -1.28
C VAL A 42 -7.97 -9.42 -0.76
N ASP A 43 -7.41 -9.42 0.45
CA ASP A 43 -6.90 -10.61 1.12
C ASP A 43 -7.44 -10.64 2.55
N GLU A 44 -8.40 -11.52 2.79
CA GLU A 44 -9.07 -11.71 4.08
C GLU A 44 -8.12 -12.25 5.17
N SER A 45 -6.93 -12.73 4.79
CA SER A 45 -5.87 -13.13 5.73
C SER A 45 -5.24 -11.93 6.43
N VAL A 46 -5.44 -10.71 5.90
CA VAL A 46 -5.00 -9.47 6.52
C VAL A 46 -5.98 -9.13 7.64
N LEU A 47 -5.54 -9.29 8.90
CA LEU A 47 -6.35 -8.99 10.10
C LEU A 47 -6.75 -7.50 10.24
N GLY A 48 -6.15 -6.61 9.46
CA GLY A 48 -6.51 -5.19 9.42
C GLY A 48 -5.36 -4.28 8.98
N GLY A 49 -5.68 -3.28 8.16
CA GLY A 49 -4.76 -2.29 7.60
C GLY A 49 -4.42 -2.55 6.12
N VAL A 50 -3.31 -1.98 5.67
CA VAL A 50 -2.90 -1.96 4.25
C VAL A 50 -1.43 -2.33 4.11
N VAL A 51 -1.11 -3.26 3.21
CA VAL A 51 0.26 -3.54 2.78
C VAL A 51 0.40 -3.08 1.34
N ALA A 52 1.28 -2.13 1.05
CA ALA A 52 1.53 -1.66 -0.30
C ALA A 52 2.97 -2.03 -0.72
N GLN A 53 3.11 -2.90 -1.71
CA GLN A 53 4.38 -3.29 -2.30
C GLN A 53 4.60 -2.54 -3.62
N VAL A 54 5.59 -1.66 -3.66
CA VAL A 54 5.93 -0.85 -4.83
C VAL A 54 7.29 -1.30 -5.37
N GLY A 55 7.30 -2.14 -6.40
CA GLY A 55 8.52 -2.80 -6.86
C GLY A 55 9.14 -3.68 -5.77
N ASP A 56 10.36 -3.33 -5.34
CA ASP A 56 11.09 -3.99 -4.23
C ASP A 56 10.76 -3.41 -2.84
N THR A 57 10.04 -2.28 -2.77
CA THR A 57 9.76 -1.61 -1.50
C THR A 57 8.42 -2.07 -0.93
N ILE A 58 8.43 -2.68 0.25
CA ILE A 58 7.22 -3.05 0.98
C ILE A 58 6.91 -1.98 2.02
N ILE A 59 5.74 -1.36 1.89
CA ILE A 59 5.18 -0.40 2.85
C ILE A 59 4.08 -1.12 3.63
N ASP A 60 4.39 -1.55 4.85
CA ASP A 60 3.44 -2.21 5.74
C ASP A 60 2.78 -1.18 6.67
N GLY A 61 1.51 -0.88 6.40
CA GLY A 61 0.63 -0.07 7.23
C GLY A 61 -0.39 -0.93 7.99
N THR A 62 -0.07 -2.20 8.27
CA THR A 62 -1.01 -3.07 8.99
C THR A 62 -1.17 -2.63 10.44
N VAL A 63 -2.35 -2.87 10.99
CA VAL A 63 -2.62 -2.65 12.42
C VAL A 63 -1.68 -3.51 13.28
N ARG A 64 -1.25 -4.68 12.77
CA ARG A 64 -0.20 -5.51 13.38
C ARG A 64 1.14 -4.77 13.48
N HIS A 65 1.57 -4.06 12.45
CA HIS A 65 2.82 -3.32 12.48
C HIS A 65 2.74 -2.16 13.47
N ARG A 66 1.64 -1.39 13.46
CA ARG A 66 1.45 -0.27 14.39
C ARG A 66 1.34 -0.72 15.86
N LEU A 67 0.69 -1.85 16.12
CA LEU A 67 0.63 -2.44 17.46
C LEU A 67 1.99 -3.02 17.90
N ASN A 68 2.75 -3.63 17.00
CA ASN A 68 4.10 -4.12 17.29
C ASN A 68 5.07 -2.96 17.57
N GLN A 69 4.99 -1.85 16.83
CA GLN A 69 5.80 -0.66 17.11
C GLN A 69 5.47 -0.07 18.49
N LEU A 70 4.19 -0.04 18.88
CA LEU A 70 3.80 0.40 20.23
C LEU A 70 4.26 -0.57 21.31
N ARG A 71 4.24 -1.89 21.05
CA ARG A 71 4.75 -2.90 21.99
C ARG A 71 6.28 -2.93 22.10
N ALA A 72 7.00 -2.56 21.05
CA ALA A 72 8.45 -2.49 21.05
C ALA A 72 9.00 -1.20 21.69
N ALA A 73 8.14 -0.19 21.89
CA ALA A 73 8.48 1.07 22.56
C ALA A 73 8.16 1.05 24.08
N LEU A 74 7.72 -0.09 24.62
CA LEU A 74 7.49 -0.35 26.04
C LEU A 74 8.56 -1.30 26.58
#